data_AF-A0A0M8ZMH5-F1
#
_entry.id   AF-A0A0M8ZMH5-F1
#
_cell.length_a   1.000
_cell.length_b   1.000
_cell.length_c   1.000
_cell.angle_alpha   90.00
_cell.angle_beta   90.00
_cell.angle_gamma   90.00
#
_symmetry.space_group_name_H-M   'P 1'
#
loop_
_entity.id
_entity.type
_entity.pdbx_description
1 polymer ?
#
loop_
_entity_poly.entity_id
_entity_poly.type
_entity_poly.pdbx_seq_one_letter_code
_entity_poly.pdbx_strand_id
1 'polypeptide(L)' 'MGIVKVFLAKKDATVDIVPVDFVVDSIICAAWHVTLHSNNNVKVYNYTNNACPLRWGQMIDSAM' A
#
# COMPACT_ATOMS: atom_id res chain seq x y z
N MET A 1 -18.72 4.66 -5.47
CA MET A 1 -17.26 4.64 -5.66
C MET A 1 -16.65 5.76 -4.84
N GLY A 2 -15.83 5.43 -3.85
CA GLY A 2 -15.14 6.44 -3.05
C GLY A 2 -13.94 6.96 -3.83
N ILE A 3 -13.93 8.25 -4.15
CA ILE A 3 -12.79 8.92 -4.78
C ILE A 3 -12.30 9.99 -3.81
N VAL A 4 -11.01 9.97 -3.51
CA VAL A 4 -10.36 11.06 -2.77
C VAL A 4 -10.35 12.27 -3.70
N LYS A 5 -11.11 13.31 -3.36
CA LYS A 5 -11.25 14.51 -4.20
C LYS A 5 -10.06 15.46 -4.09
N VAL A 6 -9.48 15.58 -2.90
CA VAL A 6 -8.39 16.52 -2.61
C VAL A 6 -7.50 15.90 -1.53
N PHE A 7 -6.18 16.00 -1.74
CA PHE A 7 -5.18 15.62 -0.75
C PHE A 7 -4.18 16.77 -0.60
N LEU A 8 -4.06 17.33 0.62
CA LEU A 8 -3.08 18.38 0.91
C LEU A 8 -1.75 17.74 1.28
N ALA A 9 -0.76 17.83 0.40
CA ALA A 9 0.57 17.28 0.64
C ALA A 9 1.68 18.28 0.26
N LYS A 10 2.82 18.18 0.95
CA LYS A 10 4.05 18.86 0.53
C LYS A 10 4.62 18.11 -0.67
N LYS A 11 4.91 18.82 -1.76
CA LYS A 11 5.47 18.22 -2.99
C LYS A 11 6.75 17.42 -2.74
N ASP A 12 7.57 17.88 -1.80
CA ASP A 12 8.85 17.28 -1.43
C ASP A 12 8.76 16.08 -0.48
N ALA A 13 7.58 15.84 0.11
CA ALA A 13 7.39 14.71 0.99
C ALA A 13 7.33 13.40 0.19
N THR A 14 7.99 12.39 0.71
CA THR A 14 7.92 11.01 0.20
C THR A 14 6.56 10.41 0.51
N VAL A 15 6.03 9.65 -0.44
CA VAL A 15 4.78 8.93 -0.32
C VAL A 15 4.99 7.46 -0.66
N ASP A 16 4.37 6.60 0.14
CA ASP A 16 4.26 5.17 -0.11
C ASP A 16 2.82 4.89 -0.56
N ILE A 17 2.64 4.63 -1.85
CA ILE A 17 1.33 4.39 -2.47
C ILE A 17 1.33 3.00 -3.07
N VAL A 18 0.30 2.26 -2.74
CA VAL A 18 0.09 0.90 -3.20
C VAL A 18 -1.32 0.81 -3.79
N PRO A 19 -1.51 0.22 -4.99
CA PRO A 19 -2.84 0.07 -5.56
C PRO A 19 -3.69 -0.88 -4.70
N VAL A 20 -4.98 -0.58 -4.58
CA VAL A 20 -5.89 -1.32 -3.69
C VAL A 20 -6.00 -2.80 -4.02
N ASP A 21 -5.99 -3.16 -5.31
CA ASP A 21 -6.14 -4.56 -5.75
C ASP A 21 -5.00 -5.44 -5.20
N PHE A 22 -3.77 -4.91 -5.20
CA PHE A 22 -2.63 -5.60 -4.62
C PHE A 22 -2.75 -5.80 -3.10
N VAL A 23 -3.32 -4.81 -2.39
CA VAL A 23 -3.60 -4.92 -0.95
C VAL A 23 -4.63 -6.02 -0.70
N VAL A 24 -5.71 -6.06 -1.49
CA VAL A 24 -6.77 -7.07 -1.37
C VAL A 24 -6.20 -8.48 -1.59
N ASP A 25 -5.43 -8.67 -2.66
CA ASP A 25 -4.78 -9.96 -2.94
C ASP A 25 -3.85 -10.38 -1.81
N SER A 26 -3.09 -9.43 -1.25
CA SER A 26 -2.19 -9.70 -0.12
C SER A 26 -2.94 -10.16 1.14
N ILE A 27 -4.13 -9.60 1.42
CA ILE A 27 -4.97 -10.00 2.55
C ILE A 27 -5.48 -11.43 2.34
N ILE A 28 -5.93 -11.76 1.14
CA ILE A 28 -6.40 -13.11 0.79
C ILE A 28 -5.25 -14.12 0.96
N CYS A 29 -4.07 -13.81 0.42
CA CYS A 29 -2.88 -14.64 0.58
C CYS A 29 -2.46 -14.79 2.05
N ALA A 30 -2.52 -13.72 2.84
CA ALA A 30 -2.19 -13.76 4.26
C ALA A 30 -3.17 -14.66 5.03
N ALA A 31 -4.47 -14.56 4.76
CA ALA A 31 -5.50 -15.40 5.39
C ALA A 31 -5.28 -16.89 5.06
N TRP A 32 -5.03 -17.21 3.79
CA TRP A 32 -4.68 -18.56 3.36
C TRP A 32 -3.43 -19.09 4.08
N HIS A 33 -2.36 -18.28 4.11
CA HIS A 33 -1.10 -18.67 4.72
C HIS A 33 -1.20 -18.87 6.24
N VAL A 34 -1.96 -18.02 6.95
CA VAL A 34 -2.21 -18.18 8.39
C VAL A 34 -3.02 -19.45 8.66
N THR A 35 -4.01 -19.77 7.81
CA THR A 35 -4.84 -20.97 7.95
C THR A 35 -4.02 -22.24 7.80
N LEU A 36 -3.13 -22.31 6.79
CA LEU A 36 -2.30 -23.48 6.55
C LEU A 36 -1.11 -23.62 7.51
N HIS A 37 -0.51 -22.49 7.91
CA HIS A 37 0.67 -22.47 8.77
C HIS A 37 0.31 -21.91 10.15
N SER A 38 -0.69 -22.50 10.78
CA SER A 38 -1.17 -22.11 12.12
C SER A 38 -0.08 -22.41 13.15
N ASN A 39 0.82 -21.45 13.34
CA ASN A 39 1.75 -21.40 14.45
C ASN A 39 1.14 -20.49 15.52
N ASN A 40 1.43 -20.77 16.79
CA ASN A 40 0.90 -20.02 17.95
C ASN A 40 1.46 -18.58 18.08
N ASN A 41 1.98 -17.99 17.00
CA ASN A 41 2.56 -16.66 16.94
C ASN A 41 1.73 -15.77 16.01
N VAL A 42 1.47 -14.54 16.45
CA VAL A 42 0.84 -13.52 15.61
C VAL A 42 1.81 -13.14 14.48
N LYS A 43 1.36 -13.29 13.23
CA LYS A 43 2.13 -12.90 12.04
C LYS A 43 1.73 -11.49 11.60
N VAL A 44 2.70 -10.60 11.46
CA VAL A 44 2.49 -9.22 10.96
C VAL A 44 3.06 -9.12 9.56
N TYR A 45 2.22 -8.69 8.61
CA TYR A 45 2.59 -8.51 7.21
C TYR A 45 2.51 -7.03 6.86
N ASN A 46 3.65 -6.43 6.51
CA ASN A 46 3.70 -5.06 6.02
C ASN A 46 3.68 -5.08 4.49
N TYR A 47 2.72 -4.36 3.91
CA TYR A 47 2.61 -4.19 2.49
C TYR A 47 2.94 -2.73 2.13
N THR A 48 4.04 -2.55 1.41
CA THR A 48 4.64 -1.25 1.08
C THR A 48 5.09 -1.26 -0.37
N ASN A 49 5.23 -0.09 -0.99
CA ASN A 49 5.77 0.06 -2.33
C ASN A 49 7.29 -0.15 -2.35
N ASN A 50 7.73 -1.40 -2.16
CA ASN A 50 9.10 -1.92 -2.35
C ASN A 50 10.26 -0.96 -2.00
N ALA A 51 10.11 -0.13 -0.96
CA ALA A 51 11.02 0.95 -0.62
C ALA A 51 11.45 1.84 -1.82
N CYS A 52 10.57 2.05 -2.80
CA CYS A 52 10.78 2.96 -3.93
C CYS A 52 10.17 4.33 -3.57
N PRO A 53 10.98 5.28 -3.07
CA PRO A 53 10.46 6.55 -2.58
C PRO A 53 9.96 7.40 -3.74
N LEU A 54 8.63 7.51 -3.85
CA LEU A 54 7.96 8.46 -4.74
C LEU A 54 7.73 9.77 -3.99
N ARG A 55 7.93 10.93 -4.62
CA ARG A 55 7.55 12.22 -4.01
C ARG A 55 6.17 12.63 -4.52
N TRP A 56 5.38 13.30 -3.68
CA TRP A 56 4.05 13.78 -4.07
C TRP A 56 4.08 14.65 -5.33
N GLY A 57 5.12 15.48 -5.50
CA GLY A 57 5.31 16.27 -6.72
C GLY A 57 5.41 15.39 -7.98
N GLN A 58 6.26 14.37 -7.95
CA GLN A 58 6.47 13.46 -9.09
C GLN A 58 5.19 12.69 -9.46
N MET A 59 4.41 12.29 -8.45
CA MET A 59 3.14 11.60 -8.67
C MET A 59 2.11 12.51 -9.36
N ILE A 60 1.98 13.76 -8.91
CA ILE A 60 1.06 14.74 -9.50
C ILE A 60 1.48 15.05 -10.94
N ASP A 61 2.77 15.27 -11.17
CA ASP A 61 3.31 15.58 -12.49
C ASP A 61 3.13 14.41 -13.48
N SER A 62 3.17 13.16 -13.00
CA SER A 62 2.93 11.97 -13.83
C SER A 62 1.45 11.70 -14.12
N ALA A 63 0.55 12.32 -13.34
CA ALA A 63 -0.91 12.19 -13.50
C ALA A 63 -1.52 13.30 -14.37
N MET A 64 -0.72 14.31 -14.74
CA MET A 64 -1.07 15.41 -15.65
C MET A 64 -0.51 15.15 -17.05
#